data_AF-A0AA42H7X2-F1
#
_entry.id   AF-A0AA42H7X2-F1
#
_cell.length_a   1.000
_cell.length_b   1.000
_cell.length_c   1.000
_cell.angle_alpha   90.00
_cell.angle_beta   90.00
_cell.angle_gamma   90.00
#
_symmetry.space_group_name_H-M   'P 1'
#
loop_
_entity.id
_entity.type
_entity.pdbx_description
1 polymer ?
#
loop_
_entity_poly.entity_id
_entity_poly.type
_entity_poly.pdbx_seq_one_letter_code
_entity_poly.pdbx_strand_id
1 'polypeptide(L)'
;MRLFSGKRILVFEDGFLLSEEAAARLTNAGAIVLGPVSTAIQALNYLEGGVVDAVVMDVALEPDAVLPLIDQLERGAIPFIFALPENPRLDSQRFAGFVLSARHKDLSTIAEALFLRPAMEH
;
A
#
# COMPACT_ATOMS: atom_id res chain seq x y z
N MET A 1 -13.71 -1.42 9.94
CA MET A 1 -12.47 -2.23 9.81
C MET A 1 -11.44 -1.70 10.81
N ARG A 2 -11.28 -2.32 11.98
CA ARG A 2 -10.45 -1.74 13.07
C ARG A 2 -8.95 -1.71 12.78
N LEU A 3 -8.44 -2.59 11.92
CA LEU A 3 -7.00 -2.75 11.67
C LEU A 3 -6.34 -1.51 11.06
N PHE A 4 -7.09 -0.66 10.34
CA PHE A 4 -6.57 0.58 9.77
C PHE A 4 -6.64 1.78 10.72
N SER A 5 -7.32 1.66 11.85
CA SER A 5 -7.56 2.80 12.74
C SER A 5 -6.24 3.36 13.30
N GLY A 6 -5.99 4.63 13.04
CA GLY A 6 -4.76 5.33 13.43
C GLY A 6 -3.53 5.00 12.58
N LYS A 7 -3.67 4.13 11.58
CA LYS A 7 -2.54 3.68 10.74
C LYS A 7 -2.23 4.66 9.63
N ARG A 8 -0.95 5.00 9.49
CA ARG A 8 -0.41 5.90 8.47
C ARG A 8 0.08 5.08 7.30
N ILE A 9 -0.70 5.08 6.20
CA ILE A 9 -0.47 4.21 5.05
C ILE A 9 0.03 5.05 3.90
N LEU A 10 1.27 4.84 3.48
CA LEU A 10 1.83 5.48 2.31
C LEU A 10 1.43 4.72 1.04
N VAL A 11 0.96 5.45 0.04
CA VAL A 11 0.70 4.91 -1.30
C VAL A 11 1.76 5.40 -2.27
N PHE A 12 2.49 4.47 -2.89
CA PHE A 12 3.44 4.74 -3.97
C PHE A 12 2.88 4.17 -5.26
N GLU A 13 2.60 5.03 -6.24
CA GLU A 13 1.97 4.65 -7.51
C GLU A 13 2.63 5.35 -8.70
N ASP A 14 2.54 4.75 -9.89
CA ASP A 14 2.89 5.37 -11.16
C ASP A 14 1.62 5.61 -12.00
N GLY A 15 0.63 6.27 -11.41
CA GLY A 15 -0.66 6.50 -12.07
C GLY A 15 -1.84 6.63 -11.11
N PHE A 16 -2.84 5.76 -11.27
CA PHE A 16 -4.12 5.82 -10.55
C PHE A 16 -4.38 4.50 -9.81
N LEU A 17 -3.53 4.15 -8.85
CA LEU A 17 -3.74 2.98 -8.00
C LEU A 17 -4.84 3.28 -6.96
N LEU A 18 -4.74 4.42 -6.28
CA LEU A 18 -5.70 4.83 -5.26
C LEU A 18 -6.83 5.67 -5.86
N SER A 19 -8.02 5.07 -5.97
CA SER A 19 -9.24 5.83 -6.32
C SER A 19 -9.71 6.71 -5.16
N GLU A 20 -10.40 7.81 -5.47
CA GLU A 20 -11.03 8.68 -4.46
C GLU A 20 -11.97 7.90 -3.52
N GLU A 21 -12.73 6.95 -4.07
CA GLU A 21 -13.64 6.09 -3.31
C GLU A 21 -12.87 5.19 -2.33
N ALA A 22 -11.75 4.60 -2.77
CA ALA A 22 -10.88 3.79 -1.91
C ALA A 22 -10.21 4.64 -0.82
N ALA A 23 -9.75 5.85 -1.16
CA ALA A 23 -9.16 6.79 -0.20
C ALA A 23 -10.17 7.21 0.88
N ALA A 24 -11.41 7.52 0.47
CA ALA A 24 -12.50 7.85 1.38
C ALA A 24 -12.82 6.67 2.30
N ARG A 25 -12.85 5.44 1.77
CA ARG A 25 -13.07 4.22 2.57
C ARG A 25 -11.97 3.95 3.58
N LEU A 26 -10.70 4.13 3.19
CA LEU A 26 -9.56 4.01 4.11
C LEU A 26 -9.64 5.05 5.23
N THR A 27 -9.92 6.31 4.88
CA THR A 27 -10.08 7.41 5.85
C THR A 27 -11.25 7.15 6.79
N ASN A 28 -12.39 6.69 6.28
CA ASN A 28 -13.56 6.32 7.07
C ASN A 28 -13.29 5.10 7.98
N ALA A 29 -12.34 4.24 7.62
CA ALA A 29 -11.85 3.17 8.49
C ALA A 29 -10.85 3.65 9.56
N GLY A 30 -10.50 4.94 9.55
CA GLY A 30 -9.60 5.57 10.49
C GLY A 30 -8.13 5.56 10.05
N ALA A 31 -7.83 5.19 8.80
CA ALA A 31 -6.48 5.33 8.26
C ALA A 31 -6.14 6.81 8.02
N ILE A 32 -4.85 7.11 8.07
CA ILE A 32 -4.27 8.34 7.56
C ILE A 32 -3.53 7.96 6.28
N VAL A 33 -4.09 8.34 5.14
CA VAL A 33 -3.45 8.09 3.85
C VAL A 33 -2.34 9.13 3.62
N LEU A 34 -1.13 8.66 3.34
CA LEU A 34 0.02 9.47 2.96
C LEU A 34 0.27 9.31 1.46
N GLY A 35 0.63 10.40 0.77
CA GLY A 35 0.67 10.41 -0.69
C GLY A 35 -0.74 10.53 -1.32
N PRO A 36 -0.94 10.02 -2.54
CA PRO A 36 -0.01 9.19 -3.30
C PRO A 36 1.29 9.90 -3.69
N VAL A 37 2.37 9.15 -3.83
CA VAL A 37 3.66 9.64 -4.35
C VAL A 37 4.02 8.90 -5.63
N SER A 38 4.77 9.55 -6.51
CA SER A 38 5.15 9.00 -7.83
C SER A 38 6.64 8.75 -8.02
N THR A 39 7.45 8.99 -6.98
CA THR A 39 8.90 8.75 -7.04
C THR A 39 9.42 8.13 -5.75
N ALA A 40 10.48 7.32 -5.88
CA ALA A 40 11.17 6.74 -4.74
C ALA A 40 11.62 7.81 -3.73
N ILE A 41 12.13 8.94 -4.22
CA ILE A 41 12.59 10.06 -3.38
C ILE A 41 11.45 10.61 -2.51
N GLN A 42 10.25 10.80 -3.06
CA GLN A 42 9.11 11.27 -2.28
C GLN A 42 8.69 10.24 -1.23
N ALA A 43 8.70 8.95 -1.58
CA ALA A 43 8.37 7.87 -0.65
C ALA A 43 9.39 7.81 0.51
N LEU A 44 10.68 7.91 0.21
CA LEU A 44 11.76 7.94 1.18
C LEU A 44 11.65 9.16 2.12
N ASN A 45 11.32 10.34 1.59
CA ASN A 45 11.09 11.52 2.41
C ASN A 45 9.96 11.33 3.44
N TYR A 46 8.93 10.54 3.13
CA TYR A 46 7.88 10.19 4.10
C TYR A 46 8.42 9.27 5.21
N LEU A 47 9.27 8.30 4.87
CA LEU A 47 9.90 7.41 5.85
C LEU A 47 10.84 8.18 6.79
N GLU A 48 11.58 9.16 6.27
CA GLU A 48 12.47 10.01 7.07
C GLU A 48 11.70 11.04 7.90
N GLY A 49 10.58 11.55 7.39
CA GLY A 49 9.82 12.65 7.97
C GLY A 49 8.87 12.26 9.11
N GLY A 50 8.65 10.97 9.37
CA GLY A 50 7.82 10.55 10.49
C GLY A 50 7.36 9.09 10.42
N VAL A 51 6.28 8.80 11.15
CA VAL A 51 5.75 7.43 11.25
C VAL A 51 5.01 7.06 9.96
N VAL A 52 5.40 5.94 9.37
CA VAL A 52 4.68 5.21 8.32
C VAL A 52 4.45 3.80 8.85
N ASP A 53 3.18 3.42 9.03
CA ASP A 53 2.80 2.11 9.55
C ASP A 53 2.81 1.02 8.47
N ALA A 54 2.60 1.39 7.22
CA ALA A 54 2.60 0.46 6.09
C ALA A 54 2.75 1.20 4.75
N VAL A 55 3.17 0.46 3.72
CA VAL A 55 3.23 0.96 2.33
C VAL A 55 2.42 0.06 1.40
N VAL A 56 1.63 0.68 0.52
CA VAL A 56 0.99 0.01 -0.62
C VAL A 56 1.65 0.53 -1.90
N MET A 57 2.25 -0.37 -2.66
CA MET A 57 2.93 -0.05 -3.92
C MET A 57 2.12 -0.55 -5.12
N ASP A 58 2.11 0.21 -6.20
CA ASP A 58 1.55 -0.25 -7.46
C ASP A 58 2.43 -1.38 -8.04
N VAL A 59 1.81 -2.46 -8.50
CA VAL A 59 2.51 -3.53 -9.24
C VAL A 59 3.11 -3.06 -10.56
N ALA A 60 2.63 -1.94 -11.11
CA ALA A 60 3.12 -1.37 -12.35
C ALA A 60 4.44 -0.58 -12.19
N LEU A 61 4.89 -0.31 -10.96
CA LEU A 61 6.14 0.39 -10.72
C LEU A 61 7.33 -0.41 -11.23
N GLU A 62 8.25 0.28 -11.91
CA GLU A 62 9.50 -0.32 -12.37
C GLU A 62 10.38 -0.76 -11.18
N PRO A 63 11.09 -1.90 -11.27
CA PRO A 63 11.94 -2.41 -10.18
C PRO A 63 12.93 -1.37 -9.62
N ASP A 64 13.58 -0.60 -10.48
CA ASP A 64 14.55 0.42 -10.08
C ASP A 64 13.94 1.53 -9.22
N ALA A 65 12.63 1.78 -9.35
CA ALA A 65 11.92 2.76 -8.54
C ALA A 65 11.58 2.23 -7.14
N VAL A 66 11.38 0.91 -6.97
CA VAL A 66 10.90 0.33 -5.71
C VAL A 66 11.99 -0.33 -4.88
N LEU A 67 13.05 -0.87 -5.50
CA LEU A 67 14.10 -1.59 -4.78
C LEU A 67 14.78 -0.75 -3.67
N PRO A 68 15.12 0.53 -3.88
CA PRO A 68 15.69 1.35 -2.81
C PRO A 68 14.72 1.57 -1.65
N LEU A 69 13.42 1.63 -1.93
CA LEU A 69 12.38 1.80 -0.92
C LEU A 69 12.19 0.51 -0.13
N ILE A 70 12.10 -0.66 -0.80
CA ILE A 70 11.98 -1.97 -0.16
C ILE A 70 13.10 -2.19 0.86
N ASP A 71 14.34 -1.91 0.46
CA ASP A 71 15.51 -2.06 1.32
C ASP A 71 15.42 -1.18 2.59
N GLN A 72 14.81 0.01 2.50
CA GLN A 72 14.51 0.81 3.69
C GLN A 72 13.36 0.24 4.53
N LEU A 73 12.29 -0.22 3.89
CA LEU A 73 11.13 -0.79 4.57
C LEU A 73 11.49 -2.06 5.34
N GLU A 74 12.31 -2.94 4.76
CA GLU A 74 12.82 -4.14 5.39
C GLU A 74 13.68 -3.81 6.62
N ARG A 75 14.64 -2.88 6.48
CA ARG A 75 15.44 -2.41 7.61
C ARG A 75 14.61 -1.78 8.73
N GLY A 76 13.53 -1.10 8.37
CA GLY A 76 12.59 -0.48 9.31
C GLY A 76 11.53 -1.44 9.86
N ALA A 77 11.50 -2.69 9.41
CA ALA A 77 10.41 -3.64 9.66
C ALA A 77 9.01 -3.06 9.36
N ILE A 78 8.90 -2.20 8.34
CA ILE A 78 7.66 -1.57 7.91
C ILE A 78 6.97 -2.53 6.93
N PRO A 79 5.75 -3.01 7.23
CA PRO A 79 5.04 -3.93 6.35
C PRO A 79 4.64 -3.24 5.04
N PHE A 80 4.77 -3.96 3.93
CA PHE A 80 4.36 -3.46 2.63
C PHE A 80 3.76 -4.54 1.75
N ILE A 81 2.95 -4.12 0.78
CA ILE A 81 2.38 -4.99 -0.25
C ILE A 81 2.45 -4.32 -1.62
N PHE A 82 2.35 -5.14 -2.67
CA PHE A 82 2.03 -4.68 -4.01
C PHE A 82 0.54 -4.91 -4.31
N ALA A 83 -0.11 -3.93 -4.93
CA ALA A 83 -1.53 -3.98 -5.25
C ALA A 83 -1.82 -3.54 -6.69
N LEU A 84 -2.95 -4.03 -7.21
CA LEU A 84 -3.58 -3.59 -8.46
C LEU A 84 -4.65 -2.52 -8.19
N PRO A 85 -4.98 -1.66 -9.16
CA PRO A 85 -6.12 -0.75 -9.06
C PRO A 85 -7.46 -1.50 -9.10
N GLU A 86 -8.55 -0.83 -8.74
CA GLU A 86 -9.91 -1.42 -8.66
C GLU A 86 -10.41 -2.09 -9.96
N ASN A 87 -10.03 -1.55 -11.12
CA ASN A 87 -10.39 -2.10 -12.43
C ASN A 87 -9.12 -2.47 -13.21
N PRO A 88 -8.39 -3.50 -12.77
CA PRO A 88 -7.16 -3.87 -13.42
C PRO A 88 -7.48 -4.51 -14.77
N ARG A 89 -6.73 -4.15 -15.81
CA ARG A 89 -6.81 -4.83 -17.10
C ARG A 89 -6.10 -6.18 -16.99
N LEU A 90 -6.83 -7.18 -16.50
CA LEU A 90 -6.34 -8.55 -16.38
C LEU A 90 -6.90 -9.38 -17.53
N ASP A 91 -6.01 -9.97 -18.32
CA ASP A 91 -6.39 -10.89 -19.40
C ASP A 91 -6.90 -12.21 -18.80
N SER A 92 -8.20 -12.29 -18.48
CA SER A 92 -8.93 -13.49 -18.02
C SER A 92 -8.33 -14.26 -16.81
N GLN A 93 -7.19 -13.83 -16.28
CA GLN A 93 -6.41 -14.54 -15.29
C GLN A 93 -6.90 -14.18 -13.90
N ARG A 94 -7.04 -15.21 -13.07
CA ARG A 94 -7.33 -15.04 -11.65
C ARG A 94 -6.07 -14.50 -10.97
N PHE A 95 -6.12 -13.25 -10.54
CA PHE A 95 -5.05 -12.63 -9.77
C PHE A 95 -5.13 -13.04 -8.30
N ALA A 96 -4.03 -13.58 -7.76
CA ALA A 96 -3.91 -14.02 -6.39
C ALA A 96 -3.10 -13.03 -5.53
N GLY A 97 -3.44 -11.74 -5.62
CA GLY A 97 -2.80 -10.67 -4.85
C GLY A 97 -3.81 -9.65 -4.31
N PHE A 98 -3.36 -8.42 -4.10
CA PHE A 98 -4.17 -7.35 -3.52
C PHE A 98 -4.75 -6.42 -4.59
N VAL A 99 -5.99 -6.01 -4.38
CA VAL A 99 -6.64 -4.96 -5.19
C VAL A 99 -6.94 -3.80 -4.26
N LEU A 100 -6.44 -2.61 -4.55
CA LEU A 100 -6.76 -1.40 -3.80
C LEU A 100 -8.06 -0.81 -4.36
N SER A 101 -9.19 -1.21 -3.76
CA SER A 101 -10.53 -0.74 -4.16
C SER A 101 -11.35 -0.29 -2.95
N ALA A 102 -12.53 0.31 -3.21
CA ALA A 102 -13.49 0.63 -2.16
C ALA A 102 -14.21 -0.60 -1.57
N ARG A 103 -14.01 -1.81 -2.11
CA ARG A 103 -14.72 -3.00 -1.64
C ARG A 103 -14.21 -3.40 -0.26
N HIS A 104 -15.15 -3.65 0.65
CA HIS A 104 -14.84 -4.02 2.03
C HIS A 104 -13.94 -5.26 2.13
N LYS A 105 -14.19 -6.27 1.28
CA LYS A 105 -13.41 -7.51 1.24
C LYS A 105 -11.94 -7.25 0.86
N ASP A 106 -11.72 -6.42 -0.14
CA ASP A 106 -10.38 -6.13 -0.66
C ASP A 106 -9.55 -5.38 0.40
N LEU A 107 -10.12 -4.32 0.97
CA LEU A 107 -9.45 -3.56 2.02
C LEU A 107 -9.25 -4.38 3.30
N SER A 108 -10.16 -5.31 3.63
CA SER A 108 -9.96 -6.21 4.78
C SER A 108 -8.80 -7.18 4.52
N THR A 109 -8.70 -7.72 3.31
CA THR A 109 -7.59 -8.58 2.90
C THR A 109 -6.24 -7.85 2.98
N ILE A 110 -6.19 -6.59 2.54
CA ILE A 110 -5.00 -5.73 2.66
C ILE A 110 -4.65 -5.50 4.13
N ALA A 111 -5.62 -5.14 4.97
CA ALA A 111 -5.38 -4.85 6.37
C ALA A 111 -4.85 -6.07 7.14
N GLU A 112 -5.40 -7.26 6.86
CA GLU A 112 -4.93 -8.51 7.45
C GLU A 112 -3.50 -8.84 7.03
N ALA A 113 -3.17 -8.65 5.75
CA ALA A 113 -1.82 -8.88 5.26
C ALA A 113 -0.78 -7.94 5.88
N LEU A 114 -1.13 -6.66 6.06
CA LEU A 114 -0.24 -5.64 6.61
C LEU A 114 -0.09 -5.70 8.13
N PHE A 115 -1.15 -6.08 8.87
CA PHE A 115 -1.19 -5.88 10.32
C PHE A 115 -1.49 -7.12 11.17
N LEU A 116 -1.82 -8.27 10.57
CA LEU A 116 -2.05 -9.52 11.32
C LEU A 116 -1.00 -10.61 11.06
N ARG A 117 -0.24 -10.53 9.96
CA ARG A 117 0.85 -11.47 9.70
C ARG A 117 2.13 -10.97 10.36
N PRO A 118 2.86 -11.82 11.12
CA PRO A 118 4.20 -11.43 11.55
C PRO A 118 5.05 -11.14 10.32
N ALA A 119 5.87 -10.08 10.38
CA ALA A 119 6.86 -9.79 9.35
C ALA A 119 7.63 -11.08 9.07
N MET A 120 7.71 -11.46 7.79
CA MET A 120 8.36 -12.69 7.36
C MET A 120 9.78 -12.71 7.95
N GLU A 121 10.02 -13.61 8.91
CA GLU A 121 11.36 -13.88 9.41
C GLU A 121 12.14 -14.52 8.24
N HIS A 122 13.07 -13.76 7.66
CA HIS A 122 14.02 -14.22 6.64
C HIS A 122 15.33 -14.63 7.27
#